data_AF-A0A3S0TYZ3-F1
#
_entry.id   AF-A0A3S0TYZ3-F1
#
_cell.length_a   1.000
_cell.length_b   1.000
_cell.length_c   1.000
_cell.angle_alpha   90.00
_cell.angle_beta   90.00
_cell.angle_gamma   90.00
#
_symmetry.space_group_name_H-M   'P 1'
#
loop_
_entity.id
_entity.type
_entity.pdbx_description
1 polymer ?
#
loop_
_entity_poly.entity_id
_entity_poly.type
_entity_poly.pdbx_seq_one_letter_code
_entity_poly.pdbx_strand_id
1 'polypeptide(L)'
;MAHVITTYGGGELFILVFDAIAALFKADRTGMVMSLIRIGLMVGSVYVVMLMFFKNSLQEGAKWFLWVVVATNLLFLPKTTVYIDDPLTKIREKVDNVPFALGAFAGFVSQMGRAITEKVESAFTLPGYMPYHQTGTVFASSLMSQVGQFRIVDPAFKGNMERFINQCVVYDAMIGHKYTLTDLQNTPDIWTLVMTKASPVLGFLYKEGNTPGTIMTCKAGVQKLNALWNAEIAKATALYGSRVQNQTLTKGLFFTHLHNGYQFLSDISKSAEDILKQEIMINAIEESSNNKLSELGAASNYAATKALLQQRTAYTVAGEIAAKTLPLFKNVIEALSYALFIFIVVLALLPNGYKILLTYCGILVWTQLWAPLYAVLNLIMTLYGKSETKSLIGEEGLTLLNSSAIINANADMVTLAAWLSVSIPFISYGILKQGAAAFVGLAQHLGSAMQSAASGAAAETVSGNISLGNVSMGTQAYQN
;
A
#
# COMPACT_ATOMS: atom_id res chain seq x y z
N MET A 1 -10.42 3.76 -34.87
CA MET A 1 -9.79 4.40 -33.70
C MET A 1 -9.50 3.30 -32.70
N ALA A 2 -8.26 3.20 -32.19
CA ALA A 2 -7.91 2.21 -31.18
C ALA A 2 -8.25 2.79 -29.79
N HIS A 3 -9.08 2.09 -29.00
CA HIS A 3 -9.38 2.51 -27.63
C HIS A 3 -8.42 1.83 -26.66
N VAL A 4 -7.70 2.60 -25.85
CA VAL A 4 -6.78 2.08 -24.85
C VAL A 4 -7.40 2.21 -23.47
N ILE A 5 -7.41 1.12 -22.71
CA ILE A 5 -7.80 1.07 -21.29
C ILE A 5 -6.54 0.78 -20.49
N THR A 6 -6.16 1.72 -19.63
CA THR A 6 -5.04 1.57 -18.70
C THR A 6 -5.54 1.06 -17.35
N THR A 7 -4.93 0.00 -16.84
CA THR A 7 -5.17 -0.56 -15.50
C THR A 7 -3.85 -0.74 -14.75
N TYR A 8 -3.91 -0.89 -13.43
CA TYR A 8 -2.73 -1.03 -12.58
C TYR A 8 -2.86 -2.31 -11.76
N GLY A 9 -2.14 -3.37 -12.15
CA GLY A 9 -2.18 -4.67 -11.48
C GLY A 9 -3.44 -5.48 -11.74
N GLY A 10 -4.15 -5.19 -12.83
CA GLY A 10 -5.42 -5.81 -13.21
C GLY A 10 -5.48 -6.28 -14.66
N GLY A 11 -4.35 -6.30 -15.37
CA GLY A 11 -4.27 -6.61 -16.80
C GLY A 11 -4.97 -7.93 -17.18
N GLU A 12 -4.54 -9.05 -16.59
CA GLU A 12 -5.10 -10.39 -16.88
C GLU A 12 -6.60 -10.47 -16.58
N LEU A 13 -7.05 -9.87 -15.47
CA LEU A 13 -8.47 -9.80 -15.10
C LEU A 13 -9.27 -9.08 -16.18
N PHE A 14 -8.77 -7.94 -16.65
CA PHE A 14 -9.48 -7.13 -17.64
C PHE A 14 -9.51 -7.83 -18.99
N ILE A 15 -8.42 -8.48 -19.40
CA ILE A 15 -8.36 -9.27 -20.64
C ILE A 15 -9.47 -10.32 -20.62
N LEU A 16 -9.54 -11.12 -19.56
CA LEU A 16 -10.54 -12.18 -19.44
C LEU A 16 -11.98 -11.65 -19.42
N VAL A 17 -12.22 -10.51 -18.75
CA VAL A 17 -13.55 -9.87 -18.73
C VAL A 17 -13.94 -9.33 -20.10
N PHE A 18 -13.04 -8.63 -20.79
CA PHE A 18 -13.33 -8.09 -22.12
C PHE A 18 -13.47 -9.19 -23.17
N ASP A 19 -12.68 -10.26 -23.09
CA ASP A 19 -12.83 -11.45 -23.94
C ASP A 19 -14.17 -12.15 -23.71
N ALA A 20 -14.59 -12.31 -22.44
CA ALA A 20 -15.89 -12.87 -22.11
C ALA A 20 -17.04 -12.00 -22.65
N ILE A 21 -16.95 -10.68 -22.51
CA ILE A 21 -17.92 -9.75 -23.09
C ILE A 21 -17.92 -9.86 -24.62
N ALA A 22 -16.75 -9.86 -25.27
CA ALA A 22 -16.65 -10.00 -26.72
C ALA A 22 -17.27 -11.33 -27.21
N ALA A 23 -17.05 -12.43 -26.50
CA ALA A 23 -17.64 -13.73 -26.79
C ALA A 23 -19.18 -13.71 -26.70
N LEU A 24 -19.73 -13.10 -25.64
CA LEU A 24 -21.19 -12.96 -25.47
C LEU A 24 -21.81 -12.00 -26.49
N PHE A 25 -21.02 -11.05 -26.99
CA PHE A 25 -21.46 -10.03 -27.93
C PHE A 25 -21.30 -10.38 -29.42
N LYS A 26 -20.95 -11.63 -29.74
CA LYS A 26 -20.98 -12.17 -31.10
C LYS A 26 -22.38 -12.09 -31.72
N ALA A 27 -22.43 -11.86 -33.03
CA ALA A 27 -23.69 -11.76 -33.78
C ALA A 27 -24.25 -13.14 -34.20
N ASP A 28 -23.45 -14.20 -34.11
CA ASP A 28 -23.82 -15.56 -34.51
C ASP A 28 -24.77 -16.23 -33.50
N ARG A 29 -25.30 -17.42 -33.83
CA ARG A 29 -26.20 -18.23 -32.97
C ARG A 29 -25.63 -18.55 -31.58
N THR A 30 -24.32 -18.43 -31.39
CA THR A 30 -23.63 -18.65 -30.12
C THR A 30 -23.57 -17.41 -29.23
N GLY A 31 -23.84 -16.22 -29.78
CA GLY A 31 -23.86 -14.96 -29.02
C GLY A 31 -25.23 -14.65 -28.43
N MET A 32 -25.26 -13.94 -27.30
CA MET A 32 -26.49 -13.63 -26.57
C MET A 32 -27.08 -12.25 -26.89
N VAL A 33 -26.35 -11.38 -27.60
CA VAL A 33 -26.76 -9.97 -27.80
C VAL A 33 -28.10 -9.81 -28.49
N MET A 34 -28.35 -10.55 -29.57
CA MET A 34 -29.62 -10.45 -30.28
C MET A 34 -30.77 -10.95 -29.40
N SER A 35 -30.53 -11.96 -28.55
CA SER A 35 -31.50 -12.45 -27.58
C SER A 35 -31.76 -11.41 -26.47
N LEU A 36 -30.72 -10.78 -25.94
CA LEU A 36 -30.84 -9.71 -24.93
C LEU A 36 -31.58 -8.49 -25.48
N ILE A 37 -31.30 -8.07 -26.71
CA ILE A 37 -32.02 -6.97 -27.37
C ILE A 37 -33.49 -7.35 -27.55
N ARG A 38 -33.80 -8.57 -28.01
CA ARG A 38 -35.20 -9.04 -28.15
C ARG A 38 -35.95 -9.02 -26.82
N ILE A 39 -35.33 -9.48 -25.74
CA ILE A 39 -35.91 -9.44 -24.40
C ILE A 39 -36.14 -7.99 -23.96
N GLY A 40 -35.14 -7.12 -24.11
CA GLY A 40 -35.25 -5.70 -23.78
C GLY A 40 -36.34 -4.98 -24.58
N LEU A 41 -36.49 -5.31 -25.86
CA LEU A 41 -37.56 -4.78 -26.72
C LEU A 41 -38.94 -5.27 -26.29
N MET A 42 -39.10 -6.55 -25.95
CA MET A 42 -40.38 -7.10 -25.48
C MET A 42 -40.81 -6.47 -24.15
N VAL A 43 -39.90 -6.41 -23.18
CA VAL A 43 -40.21 -5.82 -21.87
C VAL A 43 -40.41 -4.31 -22.00
N GLY A 44 -39.56 -3.63 -22.78
CA GLY A 44 -39.65 -2.19 -23.03
C GLY A 44 -40.94 -1.80 -23.76
N SER A 45 -41.39 -2.57 -24.75
CA SER A 45 -42.62 -2.27 -25.48
C SER A 45 -43.85 -2.37 -24.59
N VAL A 46 -43.95 -3.43 -23.77
CA VAL A 46 -45.05 -3.59 -22.81
C VAL A 46 -45.08 -2.43 -21.81
N TYR A 47 -43.92 -2.05 -21.25
CA TYR A 47 -43.84 -0.93 -20.31
C TYR A 47 -44.26 0.39 -20.95
N VAL A 48 -43.82 0.66 -22.19
CA VAL A 48 -44.13 1.92 -22.89
C VAL A 48 -45.61 2.00 -23.24
N VAL A 49 -46.22 0.90 -23.65
CA VAL A 49 -47.66 0.84 -23.88
C VAL A 49 -48.42 1.22 -22.60
N MET A 50 -48.03 0.66 -21.44
CA MET A 50 -48.61 1.06 -20.16
C MET A 50 -48.41 2.56 -19.88
N LEU A 51 -47.20 3.10 -20.07
CA LEU A 51 -46.94 4.53 -19.88
C LEU A 51 -47.78 5.43 -20.80
N MET A 52 -47.97 5.02 -22.06
CA MET A 52 -48.79 5.75 -23.02
C MET A 52 -50.25 5.79 -22.59
N PHE A 53 -50.78 4.69 -22.05
CA PHE A 53 -52.12 4.65 -21.45
C PHE A 53 -52.25 5.58 -20.24
N PHE A 54 -51.32 5.54 -19.29
CA PHE A 54 -51.41 6.35 -18.07
C PHE A 54 -51.18 7.85 -18.29
N LYS A 55 -50.28 8.22 -19.22
CA LYS A 55 -49.96 9.63 -19.51
C LYS A 55 -50.76 10.24 -20.66
N ASN A 56 -51.61 9.45 -21.34
CA ASN A 56 -52.38 9.81 -22.53
C ASN A 56 -51.55 10.58 -23.58
N SER A 57 -50.31 10.15 -23.82
CA SER A 57 -49.37 10.85 -24.70
C SER A 57 -48.64 9.88 -25.61
N LEU A 58 -48.87 10.04 -26.92
CA LEU A 58 -48.15 9.30 -27.97
C LEU A 58 -46.67 9.69 -28.05
N GLN A 59 -46.30 10.87 -27.53
CA GLN A 59 -44.93 11.38 -27.58
C GLN A 59 -43.97 10.49 -26.79
N GLU A 60 -44.41 9.86 -25.70
CA GLU A 60 -43.56 9.00 -24.87
C GLU A 60 -43.18 7.70 -25.62
N GLY A 61 -44.11 7.16 -26.43
CA GLY A 61 -43.83 6.03 -27.30
C GLY A 61 -42.84 6.37 -28.42
N ALA A 62 -43.04 7.52 -29.07
CA ALA A 62 -42.14 7.99 -30.13
C ALA A 62 -40.71 8.25 -29.61
N LYS A 63 -40.57 8.90 -28.44
CA LYS A 63 -39.26 9.13 -27.79
C LYS A 63 -38.56 7.83 -27.46
N TRP A 64 -39.28 6.85 -26.90
CA TRP A 64 -38.70 5.55 -26.59
C TRP A 64 -38.26 4.80 -27.85
N PHE A 65 -39.11 4.77 -28.88
CA PHE A 65 -38.78 4.09 -30.13
C PHE A 65 -37.53 4.70 -30.79
N LEU A 66 -37.46 6.02 -30.88
CA LEU A 66 -36.28 6.73 -31.37
C LEU A 66 -35.03 6.37 -30.56
N TRP A 67 -35.12 6.39 -29.22
CA TRP A 67 -34.02 6.03 -28.35
C TRP A 67 -33.55 4.58 -28.58
N VAL A 68 -34.47 3.63 -28.66
CA VAL A 68 -34.17 2.22 -28.92
C VAL A 68 -33.46 2.03 -30.26
N VAL A 69 -33.96 2.65 -31.32
CA VAL A 69 -33.34 2.58 -32.66
C VAL A 69 -31.91 3.10 -32.61
N VAL A 70 -31.69 4.25 -31.96
CA VAL A 70 -30.35 4.83 -31.79
C VAL A 70 -29.46 3.94 -30.93
N ALA A 71 -29.93 3.50 -29.76
CA ALA A 71 -29.14 2.68 -28.84
C ALA A 71 -28.72 1.34 -29.46
N THR A 72 -29.64 0.66 -30.14
CA THR A 72 -29.31 -0.62 -30.79
C THR A 72 -28.33 -0.42 -31.94
N ASN A 73 -28.59 0.50 -32.88
CA ASN A 73 -27.78 0.63 -34.10
C ASN A 73 -26.46 1.38 -33.90
N LEU A 74 -26.39 2.35 -32.99
CA LEU A 74 -25.19 3.17 -32.79
C LEU A 74 -24.34 2.73 -31.60
N LEU A 75 -24.95 2.21 -30.52
CA LEU A 75 -24.23 1.94 -29.26
C LEU A 75 -23.90 0.45 -29.09
N PHE A 76 -24.86 -0.46 -29.31
CA PHE A 76 -24.71 -1.86 -28.93
C PHE A 76 -24.27 -2.82 -30.05
N LEU A 77 -24.76 -2.59 -31.28
CA LEU A 77 -24.41 -3.43 -32.43
C LEU A 77 -22.98 -3.19 -32.96
N PRO A 78 -22.51 -1.93 -33.12
CA PRO A 78 -21.16 -1.69 -33.62
C PRO A 78 -20.10 -2.28 -32.69
N LYS A 79 -19.03 -2.82 -33.26
CA LYS A 79 -17.92 -3.43 -32.53
C LYS A 79 -16.65 -2.61 -32.69
N THR A 80 -15.80 -2.67 -31.68
CA THR A 80 -14.49 -2.03 -31.68
C THR A 80 -13.43 -2.93 -31.06
N THR A 81 -12.19 -2.66 -31.41
CA THR A 81 -11.00 -3.22 -30.76
C THR A 81 -10.62 -2.35 -29.56
N VAL A 82 -10.22 -2.99 -28.47
CA VAL A 82 -9.69 -2.36 -27.27
C VAL A 82 -8.28 -2.92 -26.98
N TYR A 83 -7.37 -2.05 -26.55
CA TYR A 83 -6.06 -2.43 -26.04
C TYR A 83 -6.05 -2.27 -24.52
N ILE A 84 -5.68 -3.31 -23.81
CA ILE A 84 -5.53 -3.31 -22.36
C ILE A 84 -4.03 -3.12 -22.07
N ASP A 85 -3.70 -2.04 -21.38
CA ASP A 85 -2.32 -1.65 -21.03
C ASP A 85 -2.20 -1.65 -19.50
N ASP A 86 -1.29 -2.47 -18.97
CA ASP A 86 -0.96 -2.50 -17.54
C ASP A 86 0.52 -2.17 -17.34
N PRO A 87 0.86 -0.93 -16.96
CA PRO A 87 2.25 -0.51 -16.76
C PRO A 87 2.96 -1.25 -15.64
N LEU A 88 2.24 -1.78 -14.64
CA LEU A 88 2.85 -2.47 -13.49
C LEU A 88 3.27 -3.90 -13.86
N THR A 89 2.41 -4.61 -14.60
CA THR A 89 2.69 -5.99 -15.04
C THR A 89 3.35 -6.06 -16.41
N LYS A 90 3.47 -4.94 -17.12
CA LYS A 90 4.01 -4.80 -18.49
C LYS A 90 3.23 -5.62 -19.53
N ILE A 91 1.94 -5.82 -19.28
CA ILE A 91 1.04 -6.53 -20.18
C ILE A 91 0.40 -5.52 -21.14
N ARG A 92 0.49 -5.79 -22.43
CA ARG A 92 -0.24 -5.05 -23.46
C ARG A 92 -0.89 -6.03 -24.44
N GLU A 93 -2.19 -6.24 -24.27
CA GLU A 93 -2.94 -7.21 -25.06
C GLU A 93 -4.11 -6.57 -25.79
N LYS A 94 -4.46 -7.15 -26.95
CA LYS A 94 -5.49 -6.66 -27.84
C LYS A 94 -6.73 -7.56 -27.71
N VAL A 95 -7.87 -6.96 -27.41
CA VAL A 95 -9.17 -7.65 -27.40
C VAL A 95 -10.04 -7.12 -28.53
N ASP A 96 -10.44 -8.00 -29.43
CA ASP A 96 -11.28 -7.70 -30.59
C ASP A 96 -12.77 -7.98 -30.33
N ASN A 97 -13.66 -7.34 -31.10
CA ASN A 97 -15.11 -7.54 -31.06
C ASN A 97 -15.84 -7.06 -29.78
N VAL A 98 -15.26 -6.09 -29.07
CA VAL A 98 -15.91 -5.45 -27.91
C VAL A 98 -17.04 -4.52 -28.39
N PRO A 99 -18.18 -4.42 -27.68
CA PRO A 99 -19.23 -3.47 -28.04
C PRO A 99 -18.73 -2.03 -28.05
N PHE A 100 -19.07 -1.28 -29.10
CA PHE A 100 -18.55 0.07 -29.31
C PHE A 100 -18.83 0.99 -28.13
N ALA A 101 -20.05 1.02 -27.60
CA ALA A 101 -20.37 1.87 -26.46
C ALA A 101 -19.51 1.60 -25.23
N LEU A 102 -19.21 0.32 -24.93
CA LEU A 102 -18.34 -0.04 -23.82
C LEU A 102 -16.88 0.34 -24.12
N GLY A 103 -16.35 -0.11 -25.26
CA GLY A 103 -14.94 0.10 -25.60
C GLY A 103 -14.58 1.58 -25.79
N ALA A 104 -15.46 2.35 -26.45
CA ALA A 104 -15.25 3.77 -26.67
C ALA A 104 -15.33 4.56 -25.36
N PHE A 105 -16.34 4.30 -24.53
CA PHE A 105 -16.52 5.03 -23.29
C PHE A 105 -15.47 4.63 -22.24
N ALA A 106 -15.24 3.34 -22.01
CA ALA A 106 -14.22 2.86 -21.08
C ALA A 106 -12.82 3.35 -21.49
N GLY A 107 -12.49 3.30 -22.79
CA GLY A 107 -11.23 3.84 -23.31
C GLY A 107 -11.10 5.34 -23.11
N PHE A 108 -12.15 6.12 -23.38
CA PHE A 108 -12.14 7.56 -23.17
C PHE A 108 -11.97 7.93 -21.70
N VAL A 109 -12.76 7.34 -20.80
CA VAL A 109 -12.70 7.67 -19.37
C VAL A 109 -11.38 7.20 -18.75
N SER A 110 -10.86 6.04 -19.15
CA SER A 110 -9.56 5.55 -18.68
C SER A 110 -8.41 6.48 -19.11
N GLN A 111 -8.39 6.91 -20.38
CA GLN A 111 -7.40 7.87 -20.87
C GLN A 111 -7.53 9.24 -20.19
N MET A 112 -8.75 9.71 -19.98
CA MET A 112 -8.99 10.96 -19.25
C MET A 112 -8.52 10.85 -17.80
N GLY A 113 -8.81 9.74 -17.11
CA GLY A 113 -8.35 9.47 -15.75
C GLY A 113 -6.82 9.48 -15.67
N ARG A 114 -6.15 8.77 -16.58
CA ARG A 114 -4.68 8.76 -16.70
C ARG A 114 -4.12 10.16 -16.95
N ALA A 115 -4.67 10.90 -17.91
CA ALA A 115 -4.23 12.24 -18.24
C ALA A 115 -4.39 13.20 -17.06
N ILE A 116 -5.49 13.11 -16.31
CA ILE A 116 -5.71 13.91 -15.10
C ILE A 116 -4.66 13.54 -14.04
N THR A 117 -4.45 12.25 -13.76
CA THR A 117 -3.45 11.80 -12.79
C THR A 117 -2.04 12.28 -13.17
N GLU A 118 -1.62 12.07 -14.42
CA GLU A 118 -0.30 12.50 -14.91
C GLU A 118 -0.15 14.02 -14.84
N LYS A 119 -1.20 14.79 -15.14
CA LYS A 119 -1.17 16.26 -15.03
C LYS A 119 -1.08 16.72 -13.58
N VAL A 120 -1.86 16.12 -12.69
CA VAL A 120 -1.84 16.39 -11.25
C VAL A 120 -0.45 16.11 -10.68
N GLU A 121 0.15 14.97 -11.00
CA GLU A 121 1.50 14.64 -10.55
C GLU A 121 2.58 15.49 -11.21
N SER A 122 2.41 15.89 -12.48
CA SER A 122 3.35 16.81 -13.15
C SER A 122 3.34 18.22 -12.53
N ALA A 123 2.24 18.63 -11.90
CA ALA A 123 2.18 19.88 -11.14
C ALA A 123 2.88 19.76 -9.78
N PHE A 124 3.02 18.55 -9.25
CA PHE A 124 3.69 18.24 -7.99
C PHE A 124 5.20 18.11 -8.20
N THR A 125 5.85 19.22 -8.57
CA THR A 125 7.30 19.29 -8.78
C THR A 125 8.06 19.39 -7.46
N LEU A 126 8.07 18.31 -6.68
CA LEU A 126 8.99 18.19 -5.55
C LEU A 126 10.22 17.36 -5.96
N PRO A 127 11.46 17.88 -5.79
CA PRO A 127 12.68 17.11 -6.06
C PRO A 127 12.71 15.84 -5.21
N GLY A 128 12.85 14.67 -5.84
CA GLY A 128 12.88 13.37 -5.14
C GLY A 128 11.51 12.80 -4.76
N TYR A 129 10.40 13.43 -5.16
CA TYR A 129 9.07 12.87 -4.98
C TYR A 129 8.87 11.61 -5.83
N MET A 130 8.29 10.58 -5.22
CA MET A 130 7.99 9.31 -5.86
C MET A 130 6.49 9.26 -6.20
N PRO A 131 6.13 9.29 -7.50
CA PRO A 131 4.75 9.45 -7.92
C PRO A 131 3.94 8.17 -7.69
N TYR A 132 2.66 8.35 -7.38
CA TYR A 132 1.77 7.27 -6.98
C TYR A 132 1.63 6.22 -8.09
N HIS A 133 1.50 6.65 -9.35
CA HIS A 133 1.32 5.73 -10.49
C HIS A 133 2.50 4.79 -10.73
N GLN A 134 3.71 5.11 -10.24
CA GLN A 134 4.91 4.28 -10.41
C GLN A 134 5.21 3.47 -9.15
N THR A 135 5.17 4.11 -7.99
CA THR A 135 5.70 3.54 -6.75
C THR A 135 4.63 3.12 -5.74
N GLY A 136 3.36 3.50 -5.95
CA GLY A 136 2.29 3.25 -4.99
C GLY A 136 2.22 4.28 -3.85
N THR A 137 1.53 3.92 -2.76
CA THR A 137 1.12 4.86 -1.69
C THR A 137 2.24 5.11 -0.67
N VAL A 138 2.66 6.36 -0.52
CA VAL A 138 3.68 6.85 0.43
C VAL A 138 4.95 6.00 0.40
N PHE A 139 5.45 5.73 -0.80
CA PHE A 139 6.51 4.75 -1.01
C PHE A 139 7.81 5.07 -0.25
N ALA A 140 8.17 6.36 -0.11
CA ALA A 140 9.32 6.79 0.69
C ALA A 140 9.20 6.34 2.15
N SER A 141 8.05 6.58 2.78
CA SER A 141 7.79 6.17 4.17
C SER A 141 7.67 4.66 4.30
N SER A 142 7.13 3.98 3.29
CA SER A 142 7.14 2.52 3.26
C SER A 142 8.53 1.94 3.25
N LEU A 143 9.43 2.57 2.51
CA LEU A 143 10.81 2.14 2.40
C LEU A 143 11.55 2.38 3.71
N MET A 144 11.32 3.52 4.36
CA MET A 144 11.87 3.79 5.70
C MET A 144 11.34 2.82 6.75
N SER A 145 10.05 2.51 6.73
CA SER A 145 9.44 1.49 7.61
C SER A 145 10.06 0.11 7.36
N GLN A 146 10.31 -0.24 6.10
CA GLN A 146 10.96 -1.49 5.72
C GLN A 146 12.42 -1.56 6.20
N VAL A 147 13.16 -0.45 6.12
CA VAL A 147 14.55 -0.34 6.61
C VAL A 147 14.63 -0.71 8.09
N GLY A 148 13.66 -0.30 8.90
CA GLY A 148 13.59 -0.67 10.32
C GLY A 148 13.43 -2.16 10.61
N GLN A 149 13.05 -2.97 9.62
CA GLN A 149 12.94 -4.43 9.75
C GLN A 149 14.26 -5.15 9.42
N PHE A 150 15.27 -4.45 8.90
CA PHE A 150 16.52 -5.08 8.54
C PHE A 150 17.24 -5.56 9.80
N ARG A 151 17.59 -6.84 9.80
CA ARG A 151 18.36 -7.51 10.86
C ARG A 151 19.50 -8.26 10.21
N ILE A 152 20.46 -8.65 11.04
CA ILE A 152 21.52 -9.57 10.62
C ILE A 152 20.89 -10.94 10.34
N VAL A 153 21.09 -11.43 9.12
CA VAL A 153 20.58 -12.69 8.58
C VAL A 153 21.59 -13.82 8.77
N ASP A 154 22.88 -13.58 8.53
CA ASP A 154 23.87 -14.65 8.66
C ASP A 154 24.07 -15.03 10.15
N PRO A 155 23.83 -16.30 10.55
CA PRO A 155 23.85 -16.69 11.95
C PRO A 155 25.24 -16.64 12.58
N ALA A 156 26.30 -16.89 11.80
CA ALA A 156 27.67 -16.81 12.28
C ALA A 156 28.08 -15.34 12.47
N PHE A 157 27.74 -14.48 11.51
CA PHE A 157 27.94 -13.04 11.63
C PHE A 157 27.14 -12.46 12.81
N LYS A 158 25.87 -12.84 12.96
CA LYS A 158 24.99 -12.43 14.07
C LYS A 158 25.60 -12.75 15.43
N GLY A 159 25.94 -14.02 15.67
CA GLY A 159 26.49 -14.44 16.96
C GLY A 159 27.84 -13.79 17.28
N ASN A 160 28.69 -13.55 16.27
CA ASN A 160 29.93 -12.82 16.47
C ASN A 160 29.68 -11.32 16.72
N MET A 161 28.71 -10.72 16.03
CA MET A 161 28.34 -9.32 16.20
C MET A 161 27.73 -9.05 17.57
N GLU A 162 26.83 -9.90 18.06
CA GLU A 162 26.26 -9.78 19.41
C GLU A 162 27.35 -9.82 20.50
N ARG A 163 28.33 -10.74 20.37
CA ARG A 163 29.46 -10.82 21.30
C ARG A 163 30.36 -9.61 21.21
N PHE A 164 30.61 -9.13 19.98
CA PHE A 164 31.37 -7.91 19.74
C PHE A 164 30.68 -6.68 20.34
N ILE A 165 29.37 -6.52 20.13
CA ILE A 165 28.58 -5.43 20.71
C ILE A 165 28.67 -5.46 22.23
N ASN A 166 28.39 -6.62 22.84
CA ASN A 166 28.42 -6.73 24.30
C ASN A 166 29.81 -6.46 24.87
N GLN A 167 30.84 -7.16 24.38
CA GLN A 167 32.19 -7.16 24.97
C GLN A 167 33.06 -5.98 24.54
N CYS A 168 32.88 -5.47 23.33
CA CYS A 168 33.73 -4.45 22.73
C CYS A 168 33.05 -3.10 22.53
N VAL A 169 31.71 -3.05 22.38
CA VAL A 169 31.01 -1.78 22.12
C VAL A 169 30.46 -1.19 23.40
N VAL A 170 29.63 -1.97 24.11
CA VAL A 170 28.92 -1.51 25.31
C VAL A 170 29.89 -1.33 26.47
N TYR A 171 30.81 -2.28 26.73
CA TYR A 171 31.81 -2.11 27.80
C TYR A 171 32.76 -0.94 27.52
N ASP A 172 33.27 -0.76 26.30
CA ASP A 172 34.12 0.41 25.99
C ASP A 172 33.36 1.73 26.20
N ALA A 173 32.07 1.78 25.83
CA ALA A 173 31.20 2.95 26.07
C ALA A 173 30.95 3.22 27.57
N MET A 174 30.79 2.16 28.37
CA MET A 174 30.59 2.25 29.82
C MET A 174 31.87 2.67 30.56
N ILE A 175 33.04 2.20 30.10
CA ILE A 175 34.34 2.63 30.63
C ILE A 175 34.60 4.11 30.28
N GLY A 176 34.09 4.59 29.14
CA GLY A 176 34.03 6.01 28.81
C GLY A 176 35.36 6.65 28.41
N HIS A 177 36.46 5.89 28.35
CA HIS A 177 37.78 6.46 28.04
C HIS A 177 37.94 6.82 26.54
N LYS A 178 37.23 6.13 25.64
CA LYS A 178 37.37 6.31 24.19
C LYS A 178 36.20 7.02 23.52
N TYR A 179 35.00 6.64 23.92
CA TYR A 179 33.72 7.22 23.56
C TYR A 179 32.73 6.85 24.68
N THR A 180 31.66 7.62 24.82
CA THR A 180 30.66 7.45 25.86
C THR A 180 29.38 6.82 25.31
N LEU A 181 28.46 6.44 26.19
CA LEU A 181 27.13 6.01 25.77
C LEU A 181 26.36 7.11 25.01
N THR A 182 26.57 8.37 25.38
CA THR A 182 25.98 9.51 24.68
C THR A 182 26.52 9.66 23.26
N ASP A 183 27.83 9.46 23.07
CA ASP A 183 28.44 9.48 21.73
C ASP A 183 27.90 8.32 20.86
N LEU A 184 27.72 7.14 21.46
CA LEU A 184 27.14 5.98 20.78
C LEU A 184 25.65 6.20 20.42
N GLN A 185 24.91 6.94 21.25
CA GLN A 185 23.50 7.23 21.02
C GLN A 185 23.27 8.25 19.90
N ASN A 186 24.14 9.25 19.79
CA ASN A 186 24.00 10.35 18.86
C ASN A 186 24.77 10.15 17.55
N THR A 187 25.72 9.22 17.48
CA THR A 187 26.53 9.05 16.26
C THR A 187 25.68 8.62 15.05
N PRO A 188 25.86 9.25 13.88
CA PRO A 188 25.17 8.89 12.65
C PRO A 188 25.86 7.78 11.85
N ASP A 189 27.01 7.30 12.34
CA ASP A 189 27.70 6.09 11.85
C ASP A 189 28.35 5.37 13.05
N ILE A 190 27.62 4.41 13.60
CA ILE A 190 28.04 3.60 14.74
C ILE A 190 29.23 2.73 14.36
N TRP A 191 29.22 2.17 13.14
CA TRP A 191 30.26 1.23 12.73
C TRP A 191 31.62 1.90 12.62
N THR A 192 31.68 3.08 11.99
CA THR A 192 32.92 3.84 11.85
C THR A 192 33.46 4.30 13.21
N LEU A 193 32.58 4.73 14.14
CA LEU A 193 32.97 5.08 15.51
C LEU A 193 33.64 3.90 16.21
N VAL A 194 32.97 2.74 16.21
CA VAL A 194 33.44 1.53 16.89
C VAL A 194 34.72 0.99 16.24
N MET A 195 34.80 1.01 14.91
CA MET A 195 35.97 0.53 14.18
C MET A 195 37.21 1.38 14.45
N THR A 196 37.07 2.71 14.42
CA THR A 196 38.21 3.62 14.64
C THR A 196 38.68 3.64 16.08
N LYS A 197 37.77 3.43 17.04
CA LYS A 197 38.07 3.45 18.48
C LYS A 197 38.21 2.06 19.11
N ALA A 198 38.20 0.97 18.34
CA ALA A 198 38.26 -0.40 18.87
C ALA A 198 39.42 -0.63 19.88
N SER A 199 39.12 -1.26 21.02
CA SER A 199 40.12 -1.59 22.05
C SER A 199 41.14 -2.64 21.59
N PRO A 200 42.45 -2.40 21.80
CA PRO A 200 43.47 -3.43 21.61
C PRO A 200 43.56 -4.39 22.81
N VAL A 201 42.93 -4.05 23.95
CA VAL A 201 43.01 -4.80 25.21
C VAL A 201 41.80 -5.72 25.41
N LEU A 202 40.60 -5.20 25.13
CA LEU A 202 39.39 -6.02 25.22
C LEU A 202 39.37 -7.06 24.10
N GLY A 203 38.76 -8.20 24.39
CA GLY A 203 38.60 -9.28 23.43
C GLY A 203 37.27 -9.97 23.60
N PHE A 204 36.85 -10.66 22.54
CA PHE A 204 35.60 -11.39 22.51
C PHE A 204 35.80 -12.73 21.80
N LEU A 205 34.87 -13.65 22.04
CA LEU A 205 34.89 -14.97 21.45
C LEU A 205 34.41 -14.91 19.99
N TYR A 206 35.34 -15.03 19.04
CA TYR A 206 35.07 -15.07 17.62
C TYR A 206 35.01 -16.51 17.11
N LYS A 207 33.94 -16.87 16.40
CA LYS A 207 33.71 -18.22 15.87
C LYS A 207 33.65 -18.21 14.34
N GLU A 208 34.44 -19.04 13.68
CA GLU A 208 34.40 -19.25 12.23
C GLU A 208 33.77 -20.61 11.92
N GLY A 209 32.56 -20.60 11.35
CA GLY A 209 31.87 -21.84 10.98
C GLY A 209 31.70 -22.80 12.16
N ASN A 210 32.26 -24.01 12.04
CA ASN A 210 32.11 -25.06 13.03
C ASN A 210 33.33 -25.24 13.96
N THR A 211 34.34 -24.35 13.89
CA THR A 211 35.49 -24.44 14.79
C THR A 211 35.14 -23.95 16.20
N PRO A 212 35.83 -24.44 17.25
CA PRO A 212 35.75 -23.82 18.57
C PRO A 212 36.16 -22.33 18.47
N GLY A 213 35.43 -21.48 19.18
CA GLY A 213 35.67 -20.04 19.12
C GLY A 213 37.03 -19.68 19.70
N THR A 214 37.72 -18.73 19.08
CA THR A 214 39.00 -18.18 19.55
C THR A 214 38.77 -16.80 20.15
N ILE A 215 39.41 -16.49 21.28
CA ILE A 215 39.39 -15.14 21.83
C ILE A 215 40.25 -14.26 20.94
N MET A 216 39.64 -13.21 20.38
CA MET A 216 40.30 -12.23 19.53
C MET A 216 40.14 -10.84 20.12
N THR A 217 41.14 -9.97 19.95
CA THR A 217 41.02 -8.57 20.38
C THR A 217 39.96 -7.84 19.57
N CYS A 218 39.28 -6.88 20.18
CA CYS A 218 38.25 -6.09 19.50
C CYS A 218 38.80 -5.40 18.24
N LYS A 219 40.05 -4.92 18.28
CA LYS A 219 40.76 -4.35 17.13
C LYS A 219 40.97 -5.35 15.97
N ALA A 220 41.28 -6.61 16.25
CA ALA A 220 41.46 -7.62 15.21
C ALA A 220 40.10 -8.15 14.69
N GLY A 221 39.14 -8.36 15.60
CA GLY A 221 37.81 -8.86 15.24
C GLY A 221 37.00 -7.86 14.42
N VAL A 222 37.09 -6.56 14.69
CA VAL A 222 36.36 -5.55 13.91
C VAL A 222 36.79 -5.52 12.44
N GLN A 223 38.06 -5.81 12.13
CA GLN A 223 38.54 -5.89 10.75
C GLN A 223 37.96 -7.11 10.01
N LYS A 224 37.86 -8.26 10.68
CA LYS A 224 37.22 -9.46 10.12
C LYS A 224 35.73 -9.24 9.88
N LEU A 225 35.03 -8.65 10.85
CA LEU A 225 33.62 -8.29 10.70
C LEU A 225 33.42 -7.27 9.58
N ASN A 226 34.35 -6.32 9.41
CA ASN A 226 34.28 -5.31 8.36
C ASN A 226 34.27 -5.93 6.94
N ALA A 227 35.04 -7.01 6.74
CA ALA A 227 35.08 -7.72 5.46
C ALA A 227 33.76 -8.45 5.12
N LEU A 228 32.94 -8.77 6.13
CA LEU A 228 31.70 -9.53 5.96
C LEU A 228 30.47 -8.63 5.71
N TRP A 229 30.54 -7.32 5.99
CA TRP A 229 29.42 -6.39 5.85
C TRP A 229 28.81 -6.39 4.44
N ASN A 230 29.63 -6.38 3.39
CA ASN A 230 29.11 -6.34 2.02
C ASN A 230 28.28 -7.58 1.67
N ALA A 231 28.72 -8.75 2.13
CA ALA A 231 27.99 -10.00 1.95
C ALA A 231 26.70 -10.00 2.79
N GLU A 232 26.76 -9.47 4.01
CA GLU A 232 25.61 -9.38 4.91
C GLU A 232 24.52 -8.45 4.37
N ILE A 233 24.88 -7.24 3.96
CA ILE A 233 23.94 -6.28 3.36
C ILE A 233 23.30 -6.87 2.11
N ALA A 234 24.06 -7.63 1.30
CA ALA A 234 23.50 -8.31 0.14
C ALA A 234 22.46 -9.38 0.50
N LYS A 235 22.73 -10.21 1.53
CA LYS A 235 21.78 -11.22 2.05
C LYS A 235 20.54 -10.56 2.67
N ALA A 236 20.73 -9.56 3.53
CA ALA A 236 19.65 -8.81 4.16
C ALA A 236 18.76 -8.12 3.12
N THR A 237 19.35 -7.50 2.09
CA THR A 237 18.59 -6.87 1.00
C THR A 237 17.81 -7.88 0.19
N ALA A 238 18.35 -9.08 -0.05
CA ALA A 238 17.61 -10.13 -0.75
C ALA A 238 16.38 -10.61 0.05
N LEU A 239 16.51 -10.68 1.38
CA LEU A 239 15.42 -11.12 2.26
C LEU A 239 14.37 -10.02 2.50
N TYR A 240 14.81 -8.82 2.91
CA TYR A 240 13.93 -7.73 3.36
C TYR A 240 13.64 -6.68 2.27
N GLY A 241 14.50 -6.52 1.27
CA GLY A 241 14.39 -5.50 0.23
C GLY A 241 13.76 -5.99 -1.08
N SER A 242 13.53 -7.29 -1.23
CA SER A 242 12.98 -7.87 -2.47
C SER A 242 11.50 -7.54 -2.70
N ARG A 243 10.75 -7.18 -1.64
CA ARG A 243 9.33 -6.81 -1.72
C ARG A 243 9.03 -5.58 -0.86
N VAL A 244 8.43 -4.56 -1.47
CA VAL A 244 7.94 -3.34 -0.80
C VAL A 244 6.53 -3.04 -1.32
N GLN A 245 5.53 -2.94 -0.43
CA GLN A 245 4.12 -2.64 -0.78
C GLN A 245 3.61 -3.36 -2.06
N ASN A 246 3.75 -4.69 -2.11
CA ASN A 246 3.37 -5.57 -3.24
C ASN A 246 4.20 -5.46 -4.53
N GLN A 247 5.21 -4.58 -4.60
CA GLN A 247 6.14 -4.53 -5.72
C GLN A 247 7.35 -5.43 -5.46
N THR A 248 7.72 -6.23 -6.46
CA THR A 248 8.99 -6.99 -6.42
C THR A 248 10.08 -6.10 -7.03
N LEU A 249 11.10 -5.80 -6.25
CA LEU A 249 12.17 -4.88 -6.64
C LEU A 249 13.48 -5.64 -6.87
N THR A 250 14.23 -5.21 -7.89
CA THR A 250 15.62 -5.65 -8.04
C THR A 250 16.49 -4.89 -7.02
N LYS A 251 17.63 -5.49 -6.64
CA LYS A 251 18.56 -4.88 -5.67
C LYS A 251 18.96 -3.44 -6.05
N GLY A 252 19.32 -3.22 -7.31
CA GLY A 252 19.74 -1.89 -7.77
C GLY A 252 18.61 -0.85 -7.73
N LEU A 253 17.39 -1.27 -8.07
CA LEU A 253 16.22 -0.41 -8.01
C LEU A 253 15.85 -0.08 -6.55
N PHE A 254 15.91 -1.06 -5.65
CA PHE A 254 15.72 -0.86 -4.21
C PHE A 254 16.71 0.16 -3.64
N PHE A 255 18.01 0.04 -3.94
CA PHE A 255 19.02 1.00 -3.48
C PHE A 255 18.81 2.40 -4.05
N THR A 256 18.44 2.51 -5.33
CA THR A 256 18.12 3.80 -5.95
C THR A 256 16.93 4.47 -5.26
N HIS A 257 15.85 3.72 -5.02
CA HIS A 257 14.69 4.23 -4.31
C HIS A 257 14.99 4.55 -2.85
N LEU A 258 15.85 3.77 -2.18
CA LEU A 258 16.20 3.98 -0.78
C LEU A 258 17.01 5.27 -0.63
N HIS A 259 18.00 5.47 -1.50
CA HIS A 259 18.75 6.72 -1.56
C HIS A 259 17.82 7.92 -1.79
N ASN A 260 17.00 7.88 -2.84
CA ASN A 260 16.11 8.99 -3.21
C ASN A 260 15.04 9.25 -2.13
N GLY A 261 14.44 8.20 -1.57
CA GLY A 261 13.42 8.30 -0.53
C GLY A 261 13.98 8.82 0.78
N TYR A 262 15.16 8.35 1.19
CA TYR A 262 15.85 8.85 2.37
C TYR A 262 16.23 10.32 2.21
N GLN A 263 16.83 10.69 1.07
CA GLN A 263 17.17 12.08 0.77
C GLN A 263 15.92 12.98 0.73
N PHE A 264 14.82 12.49 0.15
CA PHE A 264 13.57 13.23 0.12
C PHE A 264 13.02 13.51 1.53
N LEU A 265 12.99 12.49 2.39
CA LEU A 265 12.41 12.58 3.73
C LEU A 265 13.28 13.36 4.72
N SER A 266 14.61 13.23 4.61
CA SER A 266 15.56 13.76 5.60
C SER A 266 16.35 14.99 5.14
N ASP A 267 16.33 15.32 3.84
CA ASP A 267 17.26 16.27 3.19
C ASP A 267 18.76 15.86 3.30
N ILE A 268 19.07 14.64 3.76
CA ILE A 268 20.43 14.12 3.91
C ILE A 268 20.73 13.12 2.78
N SER A 269 21.86 13.30 2.11
CA SER A 269 22.33 12.37 1.07
C SER A 269 23.30 11.35 1.68
N LYS A 270 22.88 10.08 1.76
CA LYS A 270 23.72 8.93 2.15
C LYS A 270 23.50 7.78 1.17
N SER A 271 24.50 6.91 1.02
CA SER A 271 24.34 5.70 0.22
C SER A 271 23.31 4.77 0.88
N ALA A 272 22.61 3.97 0.07
CA ALA A 272 21.65 2.99 0.57
C ALA A 272 22.34 1.98 1.50
N GLU A 273 23.56 1.59 1.17
CA GLU A 273 24.40 0.69 1.96
C GLU A 273 24.73 1.29 3.33
N ASP A 274 25.08 2.57 3.42
CA ASP A 274 25.40 3.23 4.70
C ASP A 274 24.15 3.36 5.58
N ILE A 275 23.00 3.69 4.97
CA ILE A 275 21.71 3.76 5.68
C ILE A 275 21.37 2.40 6.28
N LEU A 276 21.44 1.33 5.48
CA LEU A 276 21.15 -0.03 5.94
C LEU A 276 22.16 -0.50 6.98
N LYS A 277 23.44 -0.21 6.80
CA LYS A 277 24.48 -0.58 7.76
C LYS A 277 24.26 0.08 9.11
N GLN A 278 23.95 1.38 9.11
CA GLN A 278 23.62 2.13 10.33
C GLN A 278 22.40 1.53 11.01
N GLU A 279 21.33 1.24 10.27
CA GLU A 279 20.11 0.70 10.85
C GLU A 279 20.26 -0.75 11.35
N ILE A 280 20.96 -1.61 10.60
CA ILE A 280 21.25 -2.97 11.06
C ILE A 280 22.08 -2.93 12.35
N MET A 281 23.02 -1.98 12.48
CA MET A 281 23.82 -1.82 13.69
C MET A 281 22.99 -1.32 14.88
N ILE A 282 22.09 -0.35 14.67
CA ILE A 282 21.13 0.13 15.69
C ILE A 282 20.31 -1.05 16.22
N ASN A 283 19.71 -1.81 15.31
CA ASN A 283 18.89 -2.97 15.66
C ASN A 283 19.67 -4.08 16.36
N ALA A 284 20.92 -4.33 15.95
CA ALA A 284 21.79 -5.30 16.61
C ALA A 284 22.15 -4.88 18.04
N ILE A 285 22.33 -3.59 18.30
CA ILE A 285 22.57 -3.06 19.66
C ILE A 285 21.30 -3.20 20.52
N GLU A 286 20.14 -2.81 20.00
CA GLU A 286 18.86 -2.97 20.71
C GLU A 286 18.57 -4.45 21.03
N GLU A 287 18.74 -5.35 20.06
CA GLU A 287 18.55 -6.80 20.25
C GLU A 287 19.54 -7.38 21.27
N SER A 288 20.82 -7.01 21.18
CA SER A 288 21.85 -7.45 22.12
C SER A 288 21.55 -6.97 23.55
N SER A 289 21.09 -5.73 23.71
CA SER A 289 20.69 -5.16 24.99
C SER A 289 19.47 -5.89 25.55
N ASN A 290 18.43 -6.10 24.74
CA ASN A 290 17.21 -6.80 25.16
C ASN A 290 17.46 -8.25 25.54
N ASN A 291 18.30 -8.98 24.77
CA ASN A 291 18.73 -10.33 25.12
C ASN A 291 19.45 -10.33 26.47
N LYS A 292 20.29 -9.32 26.74
CA LYS A 292 20.98 -9.19 28.03
C LYS A 292 20.03 -8.87 29.18
N LEU A 293 19.05 -7.98 28.97
CA LEU A 293 18.01 -7.67 29.95
C LEU A 293 17.11 -8.88 30.25
N SER A 294 16.80 -9.69 29.24
CA SER A 294 16.06 -10.94 29.40
C SER A 294 16.86 -11.99 30.16
N GLU A 295 18.18 -12.11 29.95
CA GLU A 295 19.06 -12.93 30.79
C GLU A 295 19.06 -12.47 32.25
N LEU A 296 18.88 -11.17 32.48
CA LEU A 296 18.86 -10.55 33.81
C LEU A 296 17.47 -10.50 34.46
N GLY A 297 16.41 -10.99 33.78
CA GLY A 297 15.07 -11.14 34.34
C GLY A 297 14.25 -9.85 34.51
N ALA A 298 14.58 -8.76 33.81
CA ALA A 298 13.87 -7.49 33.96
C ALA A 298 12.69 -7.36 32.97
N ALA A 299 11.45 -7.30 33.48
CA ALA A 299 10.24 -7.03 32.68
C ALA A 299 9.78 -5.57 32.85
N SER A 300 9.56 -4.86 31.76
CA SER A 300 9.14 -3.45 31.75
C SER A 300 7.63 -3.29 31.90
N ASN A 301 7.22 -2.47 32.87
CA ASN A 301 5.84 -2.10 33.18
C ASN A 301 5.15 -1.35 32.02
N TYR A 302 3.98 -1.82 31.59
CA TYR A 302 3.28 -1.29 30.40
C TYR A 302 1.75 -1.23 30.58
N ALA A 303 1.25 -0.25 31.35
CA ALA A 303 -0.20 -0.08 31.57
C ALA A 303 -0.79 1.16 30.87
N ALA A 304 -0.16 2.33 30.97
CA ALA A 304 -0.71 3.57 30.39
C ALA A 304 -0.54 3.67 28.87
N THR A 305 0.50 3.06 28.30
CA THR A 305 0.78 3.10 26.86
C THR A 305 -0.02 2.04 26.07
N LYS A 306 -0.81 1.19 26.75
CA LYS A 306 -1.57 0.08 26.13
C LYS A 306 -2.68 0.58 25.19
N ALA A 307 -3.41 1.65 25.54
CA ALA A 307 -4.52 2.14 24.72
C ALA A 307 -4.05 2.74 23.39
N LEU A 308 -3.01 3.57 23.42
CA LEU A 308 -2.37 4.11 22.22
C LEU A 308 -1.71 3.00 21.40
N LEU A 309 -1.08 2.01 22.05
CA LEU A 309 -0.58 0.83 21.34
C LEU A 309 -1.69 0.01 20.71
N GLN A 310 -2.83 -0.20 21.38
CA GLN A 310 -3.96 -0.96 20.83
C GLN A 310 -4.58 -0.24 19.63
N GLN A 311 -4.74 1.08 19.72
CA GLN A 311 -5.19 1.90 18.60
C GLN A 311 -4.19 1.82 17.44
N ARG A 312 -2.89 1.94 17.75
CA ARG A 312 -1.82 1.83 16.76
C ARG A 312 -1.78 0.45 16.11
N THR A 313 -1.88 -0.64 16.88
CA THR A 313 -1.90 -2.00 16.34
C THR A 313 -3.15 -2.22 15.49
N ALA A 314 -4.33 -1.76 15.93
CA ALA A 314 -5.56 -1.82 15.14
C ALA A 314 -5.41 -1.07 13.81
N TYR A 315 -4.85 0.14 13.82
CA TYR A 315 -4.58 0.88 12.60
C TYR A 315 -3.55 0.18 11.73
N THR A 316 -2.41 -0.27 12.26
CA THR A 316 -1.37 -0.95 11.46
C THR A 316 -1.89 -2.21 10.78
N VAL A 317 -2.68 -3.03 11.48
CA VAL A 317 -3.32 -4.22 10.91
C VAL A 317 -4.35 -3.83 9.86
N ALA A 318 -5.23 -2.86 10.14
CA ALA A 318 -6.21 -2.38 9.18
C ALA A 318 -5.54 -1.75 7.95
N GLY A 319 -4.43 -1.05 8.15
CA GLY A 319 -3.63 -0.40 7.12
C GLY A 319 -2.89 -1.40 6.25
N GLU A 320 -2.33 -2.47 6.82
CA GLU A 320 -1.70 -3.54 6.04
C GLU A 320 -2.73 -4.30 5.18
N ILE A 321 -3.90 -4.59 5.77
CA ILE A 321 -5.02 -5.20 5.04
C ILE A 321 -5.48 -4.27 3.92
N ALA A 322 -5.70 -2.98 4.22
CA ALA A 322 -6.10 -1.99 3.24
C ALA A 322 -5.07 -1.83 2.11
N ALA A 323 -3.78 -1.71 2.43
CA ALA A 323 -2.72 -1.55 1.43
C ALA A 323 -2.67 -2.73 0.44
N LYS A 324 -2.90 -3.97 0.91
CA LYS A 324 -2.98 -5.14 0.05
C LYS A 324 -4.30 -5.25 -0.73
N THR A 325 -5.40 -4.80 -0.15
CA THR A 325 -6.74 -5.00 -0.72
C THR A 325 -7.22 -3.85 -1.59
N LEU A 326 -6.71 -2.63 -1.42
CA LEU A 326 -7.20 -1.43 -2.11
C LEU A 326 -7.03 -1.47 -3.63
N PRO A 327 -5.85 -1.79 -4.20
CA PRO A 327 -5.71 -1.93 -5.65
C PRO A 327 -6.58 -3.06 -6.20
N LEU A 328 -6.68 -4.17 -5.47
CA LEU A 328 -7.53 -5.30 -5.84
C LEU A 328 -9.01 -4.92 -5.82
N PHE A 329 -9.46 -4.18 -4.80
CA PHE A 329 -10.84 -3.74 -4.66
C PHE A 329 -11.26 -2.82 -5.81
N LYS A 330 -10.41 -1.84 -6.17
CA LYS A 330 -10.65 -1.00 -7.36
C LYS A 330 -10.78 -1.86 -8.61
N ASN A 331 -9.81 -2.73 -8.88
CA ASN A 331 -9.78 -3.55 -10.09
C ASN A 331 -11.00 -4.49 -10.17
N VAL A 332 -11.43 -5.07 -9.04
CA VAL A 332 -12.63 -5.91 -8.96
C VAL A 332 -13.91 -5.10 -9.25
N ILE A 333 -14.08 -3.93 -8.63
CA ILE A 333 -15.26 -3.08 -8.87
C ILE A 333 -15.31 -2.61 -10.33
N GLU A 334 -14.17 -2.22 -10.90
CA GLU A 334 -14.09 -1.81 -12.30
C GLU A 334 -14.39 -2.98 -13.26
N ALA A 335 -13.82 -4.16 -13.01
CA ALA A 335 -14.10 -5.37 -13.78
C ALA A 335 -15.58 -5.80 -13.70
N LEU A 336 -16.18 -5.78 -12.51
CA LEU A 336 -17.61 -6.03 -12.33
C LEU A 336 -18.45 -4.98 -13.09
N SER A 337 -18.04 -3.72 -13.06
CA SER A 337 -18.70 -2.65 -13.81
C SER A 337 -18.68 -2.90 -15.33
N TYR A 338 -17.57 -3.39 -15.87
CA TYR A 338 -17.52 -3.81 -17.28
C TYR A 338 -18.39 -5.03 -17.56
N ALA A 339 -18.35 -6.06 -16.71
CA ALA A 339 -19.19 -7.25 -16.87
C ALA A 339 -20.69 -6.94 -16.80
N LEU A 340 -21.11 -5.99 -15.94
CA LEU A 340 -22.49 -5.55 -15.80
C LEU A 340 -23.06 -4.93 -17.09
N PHE A 341 -22.21 -4.52 -18.04
CA PHE A 341 -22.64 -3.95 -19.32
C PHE A 341 -23.65 -4.84 -20.06
N ILE A 342 -23.53 -6.17 -19.94
CA ILE A 342 -24.46 -7.15 -20.53
C ILE A 342 -25.91 -6.89 -20.09
N PHE A 343 -26.11 -6.64 -18.80
CA PHE A 343 -27.44 -6.33 -18.25
C PHE A 343 -27.88 -4.90 -18.56
N ILE A 344 -26.92 -3.97 -18.61
CA ILE A 344 -27.19 -2.57 -18.99
C ILE A 344 -27.75 -2.48 -20.40
N VAL A 345 -27.37 -3.35 -21.34
CA VAL A 345 -27.99 -3.39 -22.68
C VAL A 345 -29.50 -3.60 -22.60
N VAL A 346 -29.96 -4.55 -21.77
CA VAL A 346 -31.40 -4.82 -21.60
C VAL A 346 -32.09 -3.64 -20.91
N LEU A 347 -31.51 -3.14 -19.82
CA LEU A 347 -32.08 -2.05 -19.05
C LEU A 347 -32.12 -0.73 -19.82
N ALA A 348 -31.12 -0.47 -20.66
CA ALA A 348 -31.05 0.73 -21.50
C ALA A 348 -32.11 0.73 -22.61
N LEU A 349 -32.73 -0.41 -22.93
CA LEU A 349 -33.84 -0.49 -23.89
C LEU A 349 -35.21 -0.23 -23.24
N LEU A 350 -35.28 -0.08 -21.91
CA LEU A 350 -36.49 0.34 -21.21
C LEU A 350 -36.78 1.83 -21.46
N PRO A 351 -38.03 2.30 -21.26
CA PRO A 351 -38.33 3.72 -21.23
C PRO A 351 -37.48 4.47 -20.20
N ASN A 352 -36.96 5.64 -20.59
CA ASN A 352 -35.89 6.38 -19.89
C ASN A 352 -34.55 5.64 -19.79
N GLY A 353 -34.29 4.63 -20.62
CA GLY A 353 -33.05 3.86 -20.61
C GLY A 353 -31.79 4.69 -20.85
N TYR A 354 -31.89 5.86 -21.50
CA TYR A 354 -30.78 6.82 -21.58
C TYR A 354 -30.29 7.29 -20.20
N LYS A 355 -31.19 7.44 -19.20
CA LYS A 355 -30.81 7.79 -17.82
C LYS A 355 -30.06 6.64 -17.14
N ILE A 356 -30.44 5.41 -17.44
CA ILE A 356 -29.76 4.21 -16.93
C ILE A 356 -28.35 4.13 -17.53
N LEU A 357 -28.23 4.34 -18.84
CA LEU A 357 -26.94 4.37 -19.53
C LEU A 357 -26.04 5.52 -19.03
N LEU A 358 -26.60 6.71 -18.78
CA LEU A 358 -25.87 7.82 -18.14
C LEU A 358 -25.45 7.49 -16.70
N THR A 359 -26.27 6.78 -15.94
CA THR A 359 -25.92 6.35 -14.58
C THR A 359 -24.80 5.31 -14.60
N TYR A 360 -24.85 4.37 -15.54
CA TYR A 360 -23.77 3.43 -15.80
C TYR A 360 -22.45 4.12 -16.18
N CYS A 361 -22.51 5.08 -17.10
CA CYS A 361 -21.37 5.93 -17.45
C CYS A 361 -20.81 6.65 -16.22
N GLY A 362 -21.69 7.13 -15.33
CA GLY A 362 -21.32 7.73 -14.05
C GLY A 362 -20.54 6.78 -13.14
N ILE A 363 -20.88 5.49 -13.09
CA ILE A 363 -20.14 4.48 -12.29
C ILE A 363 -18.70 4.33 -12.82
N LEU A 364 -18.52 4.29 -14.13
CA LEU A 364 -17.19 4.19 -14.74
C LEU A 364 -16.36 5.48 -14.55
N VAL A 365 -16.99 6.65 -14.62
CA VAL A 365 -16.31 7.92 -14.27
C VAL A 365 -15.93 7.94 -12.79
N TRP A 366 -16.83 7.46 -11.92
CA TRP A 366 -16.58 7.36 -10.49
C TRP A 366 -15.37 6.49 -10.16
N THR A 367 -15.22 5.30 -10.76
CA THR A 367 -14.05 4.44 -10.51
C THR A 367 -12.75 5.05 -11.04
N GLN A 368 -12.79 5.80 -12.14
CA GLN A 368 -11.60 6.46 -12.68
C GLN A 368 -11.16 7.69 -11.88
N LEU A 369 -12.06 8.34 -11.15
CA LEU A 369 -11.73 9.42 -10.20
C LEU A 369 -10.88 8.95 -9.01
N TRP A 370 -10.81 7.65 -8.74
CA TRP A 370 -10.04 7.14 -7.60
C TRP A 370 -8.55 7.36 -7.79
N ALA A 371 -8.01 7.12 -8.99
CA ALA A 371 -6.57 7.26 -9.25
C ALA A 371 -6.03 8.69 -9.02
N PRO A 372 -6.69 9.76 -9.54
CA PRO A 372 -6.33 11.13 -9.18
C PRO A 372 -6.40 11.42 -7.67
N LEU A 373 -7.43 10.93 -6.98
CA LEU A 373 -7.57 11.14 -5.53
C LEU A 373 -6.48 10.40 -4.73
N TYR A 374 -6.09 9.18 -5.16
CA TYR A 374 -4.97 8.48 -4.57
C TYR A 374 -3.65 9.23 -4.77
N ALA A 375 -3.43 9.84 -5.94
CA ALA A 375 -2.24 10.65 -6.20
C ALA A 375 -2.18 11.90 -5.29
N VAL A 376 -3.32 12.58 -5.09
CA VAL A 376 -3.42 13.72 -4.14
C VAL A 376 -3.16 13.26 -2.70
N LEU A 377 -3.78 12.16 -2.27
CA LEU A 377 -3.56 11.60 -0.94
C LEU A 377 -2.08 11.21 -0.74
N ASN A 378 -1.47 10.58 -1.75
CA ASN A 378 -0.06 10.21 -1.73
C ASN A 378 0.83 11.44 -1.51
N LEU A 379 0.59 12.53 -2.24
CA LEU A 379 1.32 13.79 -2.06
C LEU A 379 1.17 14.30 -0.62
N ILE A 380 -0.06 14.46 -0.14
CA ILE A 380 -0.34 15.01 1.19
C ILE A 380 0.38 14.20 2.27
N MET A 381 0.22 12.87 2.25
CA MET A 381 0.83 11.98 3.23
C MET A 381 2.35 11.95 3.13
N THR A 382 2.90 12.05 1.92
CA THR A 382 4.35 12.12 1.69
C THR A 382 4.95 13.43 2.24
N LEU A 383 4.23 14.55 2.14
CA LEU A 383 4.64 15.83 2.73
C LEU A 383 4.61 15.80 4.26
N TYR A 384 3.55 15.22 4.86
CA TYR A 384 3.50 15.02 6.30
C TYR A 384 4.62 14.08 6.78
N GLY A 385 4.87 12.97 6.07
CA GLY A 385 5.97 12.06 6.37
C GLY A 385 7.35 12.72 6.28
N LYS A 386 7.56 13.62 5.31
CA LYS A 386 8.76 14.46 5.23
C LYS A 386 8.87 15.40 6.43
N SER A 387 7.80 16.12 6.78
CA SER A 387 7.80 17.06 7.90
C SER A 387 8.10 16.38 9.24
N GLU A 388 7.45 15.24 9.50
CA GLU A 388 7.67 14.44 10.71
C GLU A 388 9.08 13.80 10.74
N THR A 389 9.56 13.29 9.61
CA THR A 389 10.94 12.75 9.56
C THR A 389 11.95 13.85 9.84
N LYS A 390 11.76 15.04 9.26
CA LYS A 390 12.64 16.19 9.44
C LYS A 390 12.67 16.72 10.88
N SER A 391 11.56 16.68 11.59
CA SER A 391 11.51 17.11 13.01
C SER A 391 12.25 16.13 13.93
N LEU A 392 12.34 14.85 13.55
CA LEU A 392 12.96 13.80 14.36
C LEU A 392 14.43 13.50 14.01
N ILE A 393 14.83 13.67 12.76
CA ILE A 393 16.15 13.22 12.27
C ILE A 393 17.32 14.14 12.63
N GLY A 394 17.07 15.43 12.88
CA GLY A 394 18.13 16.42 13.13
C GLY A 394 19.07 16.60 11.94
N GLU A 395 20.25 17.21 12.18
CA GLU A 395 21.24 17.49 11.12
C GLU A 395 22.20 16.32 10.85
N GLU A 396 22.34 15.39 11.81
CA GLU A 396 23.37 14.35 11.75
C GLU A 396 22.90 13.06 11.06
N GLY A 397 21.59 12.82 11.00
CA GLY A 397 20.99 11.67 10.31
C GLY A 397 20.41 10.63 11.27
N LEU A 398 20.38 9.37 10.84
CA LEU A 398 19.83 8.27 11.63
C LEU A 398 20.76 7.88 12.78
N THR A 399 20.26 7.92 14.01
CA THR A 399 21.00 7.63 15.25
C THR A 399 20.24 6.61 16.10
N LEU A 400 20.91 6.02 17.08
CA LEU A 400 20.26 5.06 18.00
C LEU A 400 19.10 5.70 18.78
N LEU A 401 19.17 7.01 19.05
CA LEU A 401 18.13 7.73 19.79
C LEU A 401 16.88 8.00 18.95
N ASN A 402 17.05 8.35 17.67
CA ASN A 402 15.95 8.81 16.83
C ASN A 402 15.41 7.73 15.88
N SER A 403 16.16 6.66 15.61
CA SER A 403 15.79 5.68 14.57
C SER A 403 14.43 5.05 14.83
N SER A 404 14.23 4.54 16.04
CA SER A 404 12.95 4.00 16.48
C SER A 404 11.80 5.01 16.28
N ALA A 405 11.99 6.28 16.59
CA ALA A 405 10.95 7.31 16.39
C ALA A 405 10.65 7.56 14.90
N ILE A 406 11.70 7.68 14.06
CA ILE A 406 11.58 7.96 12.63
C ILE A 406 10.91 6.80 11.88
N ILE A 407 11.35 5.57 12.14
CA ILE A 407 10.79 4.36 11.54
C ILE A 407 9.32 4.23 11.92
N ASN A 408 9.00 4.41 13.20
CA ASN A 408 7.64 4.33 13.69
C ASN A 408 6.75 5.42 13.09
N ALA A 409 7.23 6.66 13.00
CA ALA A 409 6.51 7.76 12.36
C ALA A 409 6.20 7.45 10.89
N ASN A 410 7.18 6.92 10.14
CA ASN A 410 6.98 6.55 8.74
C ASN A 410 6.05 5.34 8.58
N ALA A 411 6.10 4.35 9.48
CA ALA A 411 5.16 3.24 9.51
C ALA A 411 3.72 3.72 9.79
N ASP A 412 3.56 4.71 10.68
CA ASP A 412 2.28 5.32 11.00
C ASP A 412 1.73 6.11 9.79
N MET A 413 2.59 6.82 9.04
CA MET A 413 2.18 7.50 7.80
C MET A 413 1.66 6.53 6.73
N VAL A 414 2.34 5.39 6.53
CA VAL A 414 1.89 4.34 5.60
C VAL A 414 0.52 3.80 6.03
N THR A 415 0.38 3.55 7.32
CA THR A 415 -0.84 3.02 7.92
C THR A 415 -2.02 3.99 7.76
N LEU A 416 -1.82 5.26 8.10
CA LEU A 416 -2.82 6.32 7.97
C LEU A 416 -3.21 6.55 6.51
N ALA A 417 -2.25 6.52 5.58
CA ALA A 417 -2.52 6.66 4.16
C ALA A 417 -3.39 5.51 3.63
N ALA A 418 -3.11 4.27 4.05
CA ALA A 418 -3.91 3.10 3.71
C ALA A 418 -5.33 3.18 4.32
N TRP A 419 -5.46 3.67 5.55
CA TRP A 419 -6.76 3.89 6.17
C TRP A 419 -7.58 4.98 5.46
N LEU A 420 -6.99 6.14 5.21
CA LEU A 420 -7.62 7.25 4.48
C LEU A 420 -7.98 6.86 3.05
N SER A 421 -7.24 5.94 2.45
CA SER A 421 -7.53 5.43 1.10
C SER A 421 -8.89 4.72 1.00
N VAL A 422 -9.44 4.21 2.11
CA VAL A 422 -10.80 3.63 2.17
C VAL A 422 -11.89 4.70 2.00
N SER A 423 -11.58 5.98 2.26
CA SER A 423 -12.52 7.09 2.07
C SER A 423 -12.74 7.49 0.61
N ILE A 424 -11.78 7.17 -0.27
CA ILE A 424 -11.74 7.66 -1.66
C ILE A 424 -12.97 7.26 -2.48
N PRO A 425 -13.52 6.04 -2.38
CA PRO A 425 -14.79 5.68 -3.03
C PRO A 425 -15.96 6.60 -2.63
N PHE A 426 -16.03 7.02 -1.37
CA PHE A 426 -17.08 7.91 -0.89
C PHE A 426 -16.88 9.36 -1.36
N ILE A 427 -15.63 9.86 -1.30
CA ILE A 427 -15.27 11.21 -1.76
C ILE A 427 -15.54 11.36 -3.26
N SER A 428 -15.08 10.40 -4.06
CA SER A 428 -15.31 10.38 -5.52
C SER A 428 -16.79 10.32 -5.87
N TYR A 429 -17.59 9.57 -5.11
CA TYR A 429 -19.05 9.51 -5.31
C TYR A 429 -19.72 10.84 -4.97
N GLY A 430 -19.26 11.50 -3.91
CA GLY A 430 -19.70 12.85 -3.53
C GLY A 430 -19.47 13.90 -4.63
N ILE A 431 -18.30 13.87 -5.25
CA ILE A 431 -17.97 14.74 -6.39
C ILE A 431 -18.90 14.48 -7.59
N LEU A 432 -19.25 13.22 -7.85
CA LEU A 432 -20.05 12.85 -9.03
C LEU A 432 -21.56 13.13 -8.89
N LYS A 433 -22.18 12.80 -7.75
CA LYS A 433 -23.65 12.71 -7.64
C LYS A 433 -24.27 13.36 -6.41
N GLN A 434 -23.54 13.57 -5.31
CA GLN A 434 -24.16 13.82 -4.00
C GLN A 434 -23.62 15.00 -3.18
N GLY A 435 -22.72 15.84 -3.69
CA GLY A 435 -22.27 17.04 -2.98
C GLY A 435 -21.98 16.79 -1.49
N ALA A 436 -22.42 17.68 -0.61
CA ALA A 436 -22.20 17.59 0.84
C ALA A 436 -22.74 16.30 1.51
N ALA A 437 -23.76 15.62 0.95
CA ALA A 437 -24.39 14.45 1.57
C ALA A 437 -23.47 13.21 1.59
N ALA A 438 -22.61 13.05 0.58
CA ALA A 438 -21.61 11.98 0.57
C ALA A 438 -20.53 12.18 1.65
N PHE A 439 -20.25 13.43 2.03
CA PHE A 439 -19.32 13.74 3.12
C PHE A 439 -19.91 13.40 4.50
N VAL A 440 -21.23 13.40 4.66
CA VAL A 440 -21.90 12.97 5.91
C VAL A 440 -21.74 11.47 6.14
N GLY A 441 -21.95 10.65 5.09
CA GLY A 441 -21.71 9.20 5.17
C GLY A 441 -20.24 8.86 5.43
N LEU A 442 -19.31 9.63 4.85
CA LEU A 442 -17.89 9.49 5.14
C LEU A 442 -17.54 9.85 6.60
N ALA A 443 -18.08 10.95 7.13
CA ALA A 443 -17.86 11.37 8.51
C ALA A 443 -18.38 10.33 9.51
N GLN A 444 -19.51 9.67 9.21
CA GLN A 444 -20.04 8.55 10.02
C GLN A 444 -19.16 7.29 9.94
N HIS A 445 -18.60 6.96 8.77
CA HIS A 445 -17.69 5.83 8.61
C HIS A 445 -16.37 6.04 9.35
N LEU A 446 -15.75 7.22 9.19
CA LEU A 446 -14.52 7.59 9.90
C LEU A 446 -14.76 7.72 11.42
N GLY A 447 -15.89 8.31 11.82
CA GLY A 447 -16.27 8.46 13.23
C GLY A 447 -16.52 7.12 13.93
N SER A 448 -17.25 6.19 13.30
CA SER A 448 -17.57 4.89 13.91
C SER A 448 -16.34 4.00 14.09
N ALA A 449 -15.39 4.03 13.15
CA ALA A 449 -14.12 3.31 13.27
C ALA A 449 -13.17 3.90 14.31
N MET A 450 -13.12 5.23 14.44
CA MET A 450 -12.35 5.89 15.51
C MET A 450 -12.96 5.58 16.89
N GLN A 451 -14.28 5.47 16.96
CA GLN A 451 -15.01 5.17 18.18
C GLN A 451 -14.91 3.71 18.61
N SER A 452 -14.81 2.75 17.68
CA SER A 452 -14.61 1.33 18.01
C SER A 452 -13.20 1.03 18.54
N ALA A 453 -12.16 1.66 17.99
CA ALA A 453 -10.80 1.55 18.50
C ALA A 453 -10.66 2.19 19.90
N ALA A 454 -11.30 3.33 20.13
CA ALA A 454 -11.32 4.00 21.43
C ALA A 454 -12.16 3.26 22.47
N SER A 455 -13.29 2.65 22.08
CA SER A 455 -14.19 1.97 23.02
C SER A 455 -13.64 0.64 23.52
N GLY A 456 -12.89 -0.12 22.71
CA GLY A 456 -12.23 -1.35 23.13
C GLY A 456 -11.19 -1.12 24.23
N ALA A 457 -10.34 -0.09 24.07
CA ALA A 457 -9.34 0.29 25.08
C ALA A 457 -9.98 0.90 26.34
N ALA A 458 -11.05 1.70 26.17
CA ALA A 458 -11.79 2.28 27.29
C ALA A 458 -12.55 1.22 28.10
N ALA A 459 -13.15 0.22 27.45
CA ALA A 459 -13.91 -0.84 28.12
C ALA A 459 -13.05 -1.73 29.03
N GLU A 460 -11.82 -2.07 28.63
CA GLU A 460 -10.89 -2.81 29.50
C GLU A 460 -10.35 -1.95 30.65
N THR A 461 -10.10 -0.66 30.40
CA THR A 461 -9.60 0.28 31.41
C THR A 461 -10.66 0.59 32.48
N VAL A 462 -11.92 0.77 32.07
CA VAL A 462 -13.05 1.05 32.98
C VAL A 462 -13.48 -0.21 33.74
N SER A 463 -13.38 -1.40 33.14
CA SER A 463 -13.70 -2.67 33.83
C SER A 463 -12.60 -3.15 34.78
N GLY A 464 -11.41 -2.53 34.78
CA GLY A 464 -10.26 -2.94 35.59
C GLY A 464 -9.71 -4.34 35.24
N ASN A 465 -10.27 -4.99 34.22
CA ASN A 465 -9.91 -6.34 33.80
C ASN A 465 -8.87 -6.26 32.69
N ILE A 466 -7.62 -6.03 33.07
CA ILE A 466 -6.49 -6.03 32.14
C ILE A 466 -6.13 -7.50 31.83
N SER A 467 -6.75 -8.06 30.78
CA SER A 467 -6.35 -9.37 30.25
C SER A 467 -5.11 -9.18 29.37
N LEU A 468 -3.95 -9.63 29.85
CA LEU A 468 -2.69 -9.61 29.09
C LEU A 468 -2.30 -11.05 28.78
N GLY A 469 -2.50 -11.46 27.53
CA GLY A 469 -2.00 -12.75 27.05
C GLY A 469 -2.58 -13.96 27.77
N ASN A 470 -3.91 -14.00 27.97
CA ASN A 470 -4.55 -15.18 28.54
C ASN A 470 -4.50 -16.33 27.53
N VAL A 471 -3.43 -17.12 27.57
CA VAL A 471 -3.30 -18.35 26.78
C VAL A 471 -4.12 -19.43 27.51
N SER A 472 -5.36 -19.64 27.08
CA SER A 472 -6.16 -20.76 27.56
C SER A 472 -5.63 -22.05 26.93
N MET A 473 -4.73 -22.74 27.65
CA MET A 473 -4.36 -24.11 27.35
C MET A 473 -5.15 -25.05 28.25
N GLY A 474 -6.17 -25.71 27.68
CA GLY A 474 -6.81 -26.89 28.24
C GLY A 474 -7.72 -26.66 29.45
N THR A 475 -8.94 -26.17 29.22
CA THR A 475 -10.05 -26.37 30.16
C THR A 475 -10.60 -27.79 30.01
N GLN A 476 -10.01 -28.77 30.73
CA GLN A 476 -10.70 -30.04 31.02
C GLN A 476 -11.65 -29.82 32.20
N ALA A 477 -12.95 -29.72 31.90
CA ALA A 477 -13.98 -29.78 32.92
C ALA A 477 -14.24 -31.26 33.27
N TYR A 478 -13.89 -31.68 34.49
CA TYR A 478 -14.43 -32.92 35.05
C TYR A 478 -15.89 -32.67 35.44
N GLN A 479 -16.81 -33.31 34.71
CA GLN A 479 -18.19 -33.43 35.15
C GLN A 479 -18.22 -34.41 36.33
N ASN A 480 -18.68 -33.93 37.49
CA ASN A 480 -19.07 -34.78 38.61
C ASN A 480 -20.35 -35.55 38.28
#